data_AF-A0A1G3JVE1-F1
#
_entry.id   AF-A0A1G3JVE1-F1
#
_cell.length_a   1.000
_cell.length_b   1.000
_cell.length_c   1.000
_cell.angle_alpha   90.00
_cell.angle_beta   90.00
_cell.angle_gamma   90.00
#
_symmetry.space_group_name_H-M   'P 1'
#
loop_
_entity.id
_entity.type
_entity.pdbx_description
1 polymer ?
#
loop_
_entity_poly.entity_id
_entity_poly.type
_entity_poly.pdbx_seq_one_letter_code
_entity_poly.pdbx_strand_id
1 'polypeptide(L)'
;MGRLLAGGMAALLLVAGGLFWWSGQASSDPAPQLAMAAPPPPVMENLPEGDPDAVGATPPMPAEASPQSREERRFARYDRNRDGVITRIEMLGSRTKAFKALDKNGDNLLSFEEWAVATSDRFGAADKDGDAKLTPAEFATTAPKRAAKAKCRC
;
A
#
# COMPACT_ATOMS: atom_id res chain seq x y z
N MET A 1 -3.11 -41.77 41.89
CA MET A 1 -3.45 -41.26 40.54
C MET A 1 -2.33 -40.55 39.79
N GLY A 2 -1.47 -39.75 40.43
CA GLY A 2 -0.46 -38.93 39.72
C GLY A 2 0.59 -39.68 38.89
N ARG A 3 0.99 -40.90 39.30
CA ARG A 3 2.01 -41.69 38.58
C ARG A 3 1.50 -42.26 37.25
N LEU A 4 0.19 -42.56 37.16
CA LEU A 4 -0.44 -43.00 35.91
C LEU A 4 -0.62 -41.84 34.93
N LEU A 5 -0.97 -40.65 35.45
CA LEU A 5 -1.04 -39.42 34.65
C LEU A 5 0.35 -39.02 34.10
N ALA A 6 1.39 -39.10 34.92
CA ALA A 6 2.76 -38.83 34.49
C ALA A 6 3.23 -39.83 33.41
N GLY A 7 2.89 -41.12 33.56
CA GLY A 7 3.19 -42.14 32.56
C GLY A 7 2.46 -41.92 31.23
N GLY A 8 1.18 -41.54 31.28
CA GLY A 8 0.39 -41.22 30.08
C GLY A 8 0.93 -40.00 29.33
N MET A 9 1.36 -38.96 30.06
CA MET A 9 1.93 -37.75 29.46
C MET A 9 3.31 -38.03 28.83
N ALA A 10 4.14 -38.86 29.46
CA ALA A 10 5.43 -39.27 28.91
C ALA A 10 5.26 -40.11 27.62
N ALA A 11 4.28 -41.02 27.58
CA ALA A 11 3.98 -41.80 26.38
C ALA A 11 3.52 -40.90 25.21
N LEU A 12 2.66 -39.91 25.48
CA LEU A 12 2.21 -38.94 24.47
C LEU A 12 3.38 -38.10 23.92
N LEU A 13 4.31 -37.67 24.77
CA LEU A 13 5.49 -36.92 24.32
C LEU A 13 6.42 -37.75 23.43
N LEU A 14 6.59 -39.04 23.73
CA LEU A 14 7.39 -39.95 22.89
C LEU A 14 6.72 -40.20 21.54
N VAL A 15 5.39 -40.38 21.51
CA VAL A 15 4.64 -40.51 20.25
C VAL A 15 4.72 -39.23 19.42
N ALA A 16 4.53 -38.06 20.05
CA ALA A 16 4.64 -36.77 19.38
C ALA A 16 6.05 -36.51 18.83
N GLY A 17 7.09 -36.82 19.61
CA GLY A 17 8.48 -36.72 19.17
C GLY A 17 8.81 -37.67 18.01
N GLY A 18 8.31 -38.90 18.04
CA GLY A 18 8.45 -39.86 16.95
C GLY A 18 7.76 -39.40 15.66
N LEU A 19 6.53 -38.86 15.78
CA LEU A 19 5.80 -38.29 14.65
C LEU A 19 6.49 -37.04 14.08
N PHE A 20 7.08 -36.20 14.93
CA PHE A 20 7.84 -35.02 14.50
C PHE A 20 9.14 -35.40 13.77
N TRP A 21 9.85 -36.42 14.25
CA TRP A 21 11.03 -36.95 13.57
C TRP A 21 10.68 -37.56 12.21
N TRP A 22 9.60 -38.34 12.17
CA TRP A 22 9.15 -38.98 10.94
C TRP A 22 8.61 -37.97 9.91
N SER A 23 7.88 -36.94 10.34
CA SER A 23 7.39 -35.88 9.44
C SER A 23 8.49 -34.92 8.98
N GLY A 24 9.50 -34.66 9.83
CA GLY A 24 10.64 -33.81 9.50
C GLY A 24 11.55 -34.38 8.40
N GLN A 25 11.61 -35.71 8.26
CA GLN A 25 12.43 -36.37 7.24
C GLN A 25 11.78 -36.40 5.84
N ALA A 26 10.47 -36.15 5.73
CA ALA A 26 9.76 -36.15 4.44
C ALA A 26 9.97 -34.87 3.61
N SER A 27 10.67 -33.86 4.15
CA SER A 27 10.90 -32.57 3.48
C SER A 27 12.32 -32.38 2.95
N SER A 28 13.16 -33.44 2.99
CA SER A 28 14.52 -33.41 2.43
C SER A 28 14.63 -34.05 1.05
N ASP A 29 13.51 -34.13 0.31
CA ASP A 29 13.65 -34.24 -1.14
C ASP A 29 14.29 -32.94 -1.63
N PRO A 30 15.44 -32.99 -2.32
CA PRO A 30 15.96 -31.79 -2.97
C PRO A 30 14.84 -31.30 -3.88
N ALA A 31 14.37 -30.07 -3.64
CA ALA A 31 13.38 -29.43 -4.50
C ALA A 31 13.80 -29.71 -5.95
N PRO A 32 12.91 -30.21 -6.83
CA PRO A 32 13.28 -30.45 -8.20
C PRO A 32 13.91 -29.16 -8.69
N GLN A 33 15.21 -29.20 -8.96
CA GLN A 33 15.89 -28.11 -9.62
C GLN A 33 15.22 -28.10 -11.00
N LEU A 34 14.14 -27.33 -11.11
CA LEU A 34 13.65 -26.82 -12.38
C LEU A 34 14.93 -26.31 -13.01
N ALA A 35 15.42 -27.04 -14.01
CA ALA A 35 16.71 -26.76 -14.60
C ALA A 35 16.71 -25.27 -14.88
N MET A 36 17.46 -24.52 -14.08
CA MET A 36 17.75 -23.13 -14.34
C MET A 36 18.78 -23.14 -15.47
N ALA A 37 18.44 -23.79 -16.58
CA ALA A 37 18.85 -23.28 -17.85
C ALA A 37 18.25 -21.88 -17.86
N ALA A 38 19.10 -20.89 -17.60
CA ALA A 38 18.79 -19.53 -18.01
C ALA A 38 18.20 -19.65 -19.42
N PRO A 39 17.02 -19.05 -19.70
CA PRO A 39 16.53 -19.02 -21.06
C PRO A 39 17.73 -18.59 -21.92
N PRO A 40 18.00 -19.26 -23.06
CA PRO A 40 19.10 -18.85 -23.93
C PRO A 40 19.00 -17.33 -24.05
N PRO A 41 20.12 -16.60 -23.87
CA PRO A 41 20.08 -15.14 -23.96
C PRO A 41 19.26 -14.83 -25.22
N PRO A 42 18.24 -13.94 -25.12
CA PRO A 42 17.41 -13.64 -26.27
C PRO A 42 18.39 -13.42 -27.41
N VAL A 43 18.22 -14.19 -28.50
CA VAL A 43 19.00 -13.96 -29.69
C VAL A 43 18.63 -12.53 -30.05
N MET A 44 19.47 -11.59 -29.63
CA MET A 44 19.42 -10.23 -30.11
C MET A 44 19.88 -10.42 -31.53
N GLU A 45 18.92 -10.74 -32.40
CA GLU A 45 19.02 -10.42 -33.80
C GLU A 45 19.46 -8.96 -33.76
N ASN A 46 20.73 -8.72 -34.09
CA ASN A 46 21.25 -7.38 -34.18
C ASN A 46 20.25 -6.67 -35.08
N LEU A 47 19.57 -5.66 -34.52
CA LEU A 47 18.64 -4.85 -35.29
C LEU A 47 19.39 -4.47 -36.56
N PRO A 48 18.81 -4.68 -37.75
CA PRO A 48 19.50 -4.31 -38.99
C PRO A 48 20.02 -2.90 -38.83
N GLU A 49 21.34 -2.73 -38.94
CA GLU A 49 21.96 -1.41 -38.86
C GLU A 49 21.30 -0.56 -39.96
N GLY A 50 20.52 0.44 -39.56
CA GLY A 50 19.86 1.31 -40.52
C GLY A 50 20.92 2.01 -41.36
N ASP A 51 20.81 1.89 -42.68
CA ASP A 51 21.70 2.58 -43.61
C ASP A 51 21.60 4.11 -43.34
N PRO A 52 22.69 4.79 -42.95
CA PRO A 52 22.66 6.22 -42.66
C PRO A 52 22.33 7.07 -43.89
N ASP A 53 22.45 6.49 -45.09
CA ASP A 53 22.10 7.11 -46.36
C ASP A 53 20.73 6.63 -46.90
N ALA A 54 19.96 5.87 -46.09
CA ALA A 54 18.61 5.43 -46.45
C ALA A 54 17.64 6.62 -46.56
N VAL A 55 17.44 7.10 -47.78
CA VAL A 55 16.40 8.06 -48.12
C VAL A 55 15.10 7.35 -48.46
N GLY A 56 14.32 7.05 -47.43
CA GLY A 56 12.93 6.57 -47.54
C GLY A 56 11.94 7.68 -47.20
N ALA A 57 10.69 7.56 -47.66
CA ALA A 57 9.62 8.40 -47.14
C ALA A 57 9.56 8.22 -45.62
N THR A 58 9.54 9.32 -44.86
CA THR A 58 9.38 9.27 -43.40
C THR A 58 8.20 8.37 -43.06
N PRO A 59 8.36 7.41 -42.12
CA PRO A 59 7.24 6.65 -41.62
C PRO A 59 6.11 7.62 -41.23
N PRO A 60 4.84 7.28 -41.49
CA PRO A 60 3.75 8.11 -41.00
C PRO A 60 3.97 8.30 -39.50
N MET A 61 3.95 9.56 -39.04
CA MET A 61 4.09 9.84 -37.62
C MET A 61 3.13 8.93 -36.84
N PRO A 62 3.56 8.37 -35.69
CA PRO A 62 2.66 7.59 -34.86
C PRO A 62 1.40 8.41 -34.62
N ALA A 63 0.24 7.78 -34.79
CA ALA A 63 -1.05 8.45 -34.62
C ALA A 63 -1.03 9.24 -33.31
N GLU A 64 -1.22 10.56 -33.39
CA GLU A 64 -1.29 11.40 -32.20
C GLU A 64 -2.40 10.85 -31.30
N ALA A 65 -2.07 10.61 -30.03
CA ALA A 65 -3.05 10.15 -29.06
C ALA A 65 -4.21 11.15 -29.03
N SER A 66 -5.44 10.65 -29.23
CA SER A 66 -6.62 11.51 -29.21
C SER A 66 -6.68 12.29 -27.89
N PRO A 67 -7.09 13.56 -27.91
CA PRO A 67 -7.15 14.36 -26.71
C PRO A 67 -8.20 13.77 -25.76
N GLN A 68 -7.72 13.06 -24.73
CA GLN A 68 -8.61 12.50 -23.72
C GLN A 68 -9.37 13.62 -23.00
N SER A 69 -10.68 13.41 -22.82
CA SER A 69 -11.53 14.30 -22.04
C SER A 69 -11.07 14.37 -20.58
N ARG A 70 -11.50 15.39 -19.82
CA ARG A 70 -11.13 15.53 -18.40
C ARG A 70 -11.66 14.34 -17.58
N GLU A 71 -12.81 13.82 -17.98
CA GLU A 71 -13.52 12.69 -17.41
C GLU A 71 -12.79 11.39 -17.69
N GLU A 72 -12.35 11.16 -18.94
CA GLU A 72 -11.51 10.00 -19.30
C GLU A 72 -10.20 9.99 -18.52
N ARG A 73 -9.52 11.14 -18.42
CA ARG A 73 -8.32 11.25 -17.59
C ARG A 73 -8.59 10.96 -16.12
N ARG A 74 -9.78 11.33 -15.62
CA ARG A 74 -10.19 11.03 -14.24
C ARG A 74 -10.48 9.55 -14.07
N PHE A 75 -11.16 8.95 -15.03
CA PHE A 75 -11.48 7.53 -15.06
C PHE A 75 -10.20 6.67 -15.07
N ALA A 76 -9.27 6.98 -15.99
CA ALA A 76 -7.98 6.29 -16.13
C ALA A 76 -7.06 6.39 -14.91
N ARG A 77 -7.32 7.33 -13.96
CA ARG A 77 -6.59 7.37 -12.68
C ARG A 77 -7.09 6.33 -11.68
N TYR A 78 -8.34 5.89 -11.79
CA TYR A 78 -8.94 4.93 -10.89
C TYR A 78 -8.92 3.51 -11.46
N ASP A 79 -9.23 3.36 -12.75
CA ASP A 79 -9.16 2.08 -13.47
C ASP A 79 -7.69 1.65 -13.64
N ARG A 80 -7.20 0.83 -12.69
CA ARG A 80 -5.78 0.45 -12.64
C ARG A 80 -5.49 -0.74 -13.53
N ASN A 81 -6.45 -1.66 -13.66
CA ASN A 81 -6.31 -2.84 -14.51
C ASN A 81 -6.72 -2.58 -15.98
N ARG A 82 -7.26 -1.39 -16.28
CA ARG A 82 -7.67 -0.94 -17.62
C ARG A 82 -8.72 -1.84 -18.25
N ASP A 83 -9.65 -2.32 -17.44
CA ASP A 83 -10.77 -3.15 -17.90
C ASP A 83 -12.03 -2.34 -18.28
N GLY A 84 -11.98 -1.02 -18.10
CA GLY A 84 -13.10 -0.13 -18.40
C GLY A 84 -14.17 -0.08 -17.30
N VAL A 85 -13.91 -0.64 -16.12
CA VAL A 85 -14.81 -0.63 -14.97
C VAL A 85 -14.07 -0.26 -13.68
N ILE A 86 -14.50 0.81 -13.01
CA ILE A 86 -13.93 1.13 -11.70
C ILE A 86 -14.63 0.31 -10.62
N THR A 87 -13.89 -0.64 -10.03
CA THR A 87 -14.36 -1.41 -8.90
C THR A 87 -14.39 -0.59 -7.60
N ARG A 88 -15.12 -1.06 -6.58
CA ARG A 88 -15.11 -0.43 -5.23
C ARG A 88 -13.69 -0.33 -4.68
N ILE A 89 -12.88 -1.37 -4.87
CA ILE A 89 -11.52 -1.44 -4.33
C ILE A 89 -10.64 -0.38 -5.00
N GLU A 90 -10.74 -0.22 -6.32
CA GLU A 90 -10.01 0.81 -7.05
C GLU A 90 -10.43 2.23 -6.66
N MET A 91 -11.73 2.47 -6.52
CA MET A 91 -12.24 3.75 -6.03
C MET A 91 -11.69 4.10 -4.65
N LEU A 92 -11.62 3.10 -3.75
CA LEU A 92 -11.13 3.26 -2.38
C LEU A 92 -9.59 3.30 -2.29
N GLY A 93 -8.85 2.81 -3.27
CA GLY A 93 -7.39 2.79 -3.26
C GLY A 93 -6.75 4.18 -3.10
N SER A 94 -7.46 5.24 -3.49
CA SER A 94 -7.04 6.63 -3.26
C SER A 94 -7.04 7.03 -1.76
N ARG A 95 -7.86 6.37 -0.94
CA ARG A 95 -8.02 6.67 0.49
C ARG A 95 -7.01 5.94 1.37
N THR A 96 -6.39 4.87 0.89
CA THR A 96 -5.41 4.09 1.67
C THR A 96 -4.27 4.95 2.19
N LYS A 97 -3.77 5.91 1.40
CA LYS A 97 -2.71 6.83 1.84
C LYS A 97 -3.16 7.73 2.99
N ALA A 98 -4.39 8.24 2.91
CA ALA A 98 -4.95 9.09 3.96
C ALA A 98 -5.22 8.29 5.24
N PHE A 99 -5.75 7.08 5.11
CA PHE A 99 -5.93 6.15 6.22
C PHE A 99 -4.62 5.90 6.96
N LYS A 100 -3.56 5.50 6.24
CA LYS A 100 -2.22 5.28 6.81
C LYS A 100 -1.57 6.54 7.39
N ALA A 101 -2.01 7.72 6.97
CA ALA A 101 -1.51 8.97 7.54
C ALA A 101 -2.16 9.29 8.90
N LEU A 102 -3.40 8.82 9.12
CA LEU A 102 -4.17 8.99 10.34
C LEU A 102 -3.84 7.90 11.38
N ASP A 103 -3.70 6.65 10.93
CA ASP A 103 -3.30 5.50 11.76
C ASP A 103 -1.83 5.65 12.20
N LYS A 104 -1.61 6.15 13.42
CA LYS A 104 -0.28 6.42 13.98
C LYS A 104 0.29 5.20 14.69
N ASN A 105 -0.58 4.37 15.26
CA ASN A 105 -0.18 3.20 16.02
C ASN A 105 0.07 1.96 15.12
N GLY A 106 -0.37 1.99 13.87
CA GLY A 106 -0.15 0.94 12.87
C GLY A 106 -1.02 -0.30 13.04
N ASP A 107 -2.12 -0.20 13.78
CA ASP A 107 -3.02 -1.33 14.05
C ASP A 107 -4.05 -1.59 12.93
N ASN A 108 -4.06 -0.75 11.89
CA ASN A 108 -5.04 -0.76 10.80
C ASN A 108 -6.50 -0.50 11.24
N LEU A 109 -6.69 0.11 12.39
CA LEU A 109 -7.93 0.76 12.80
C LEU A 109 -7.66 2.27 12.94
N LEU A 110 -8.74 3.05 13.05
CA LEU A 110 -8.64 4.44 13.48
C LEU A 110 -9.36 4.56 14.80
N SER A 111 -8.61 4.91 15.84
CA SER A 111 -9.20 5.40 17.08
C SER A 111 -9.96 6.71 16.83
N PHE A 112 -10.82 7.10 17.78
CA PHE A 112 -11.59 8.34 17.65
C PHE A 112 -10.66 9.55 17.54
N GLU A 113 -9.58 9.54 18.31
CA GLU A 113 -8.56 10.58 18.35
C GLU A 113 -7.79 10.70 17.03
N GLU A 114 -7.43 9.57 16.41
CA GLU A 114 -6.76 9.53 15.10
C GLU A 114 -7.70 9.94 13.96
N TRP A 115 -8.97 9.54 14.01
CA TRP A 115 -9.96 9.98 13.04
C TRP A 115 -10.24 11.49 13.15
N ALA A 116 -10.32 12.00 14.38
CA ALA A 116 -10.57 13.40 14.68
C ALA A 116 -9.28 14.25 14.73
N VAL A 117 -8.22 13.87 13.99
CA VAL A 117 -6.87 14.48 14.07
C VAL A 117 -6.89 16.01 14.08
N ALA A 118 -7.70 16.66 13.23
CA ALA A 118 -7.75 18.11 13.15
C ALA A 118 -8.34 18.77 14.41
N THR A 119 -9.25 18.08 15.10
CA THR A 119 -9.82 18.51 16.38
C THR A 119 -8.84 18.23 17.51
N SER A 120 -8.26 17.03 17.52
CA SER A 120 -7.24 16.61 18.50
C SER A 120 -6.02 17.54 18.49
N ASP A 121 -5.50 17.86 17.31
CA ASP A 121 -4.36 18.78 17.12
C ASP A 121 -4.70 20.20 17.60
N ARG A 122 -5.90 20.70 17.31
CA ARG A 122 -6.34 22.03 17.79
C ARG A 122 -6.48 22.06 19.29
N PHE A 123 -7.01 21.00 19.88
CA PHE A 123 -7.14 20.87 21.32
C PHE A 123 -5.76 20.89 21.98
N GLY A 124 -4.85 20.02 21.55
CA GLY A 124 -3.48 19.95 22.09
C GLY A 124 -2.67 21.22 21.84
N ALA A 125 -2.95 21.98 20.77
CA ALA A 125 -2.33 23.28 20.55
C ALA A 125 -2.82 24.36 21.52
N ALA A 126 -4.07 24.24 22.01
CA ALA A 126 -4.72 25.21 22.89
C ALA A 126 -4.50 24.89 24.37
N ASP A 127 -4.49 23.62 24.75
CA ASP A 127 -4.20 23.12 26.10
C ASP A 127 -2.71 23.35 26.41
N LYS A 128 -2.39 24.42 27.15
CA LYS A 128 -1.00 24.82 27.39
C LYS A 128 -0.41 24.15 28.62
N ASP A 129 -1.24 23.77 29.57
CA ASP A 129 -0.80 23.13 30.81
C ASP A 129 -0.88 21.60 30.76
N GLY A 130 -1.55 21.03 29.75
CA GLY A 130 -1.62 19.60 29.49
C GLY A 130 -2.60 18.86 30.40
N ASP A 131 -3.59 19.56 30.95
CA ASP A 131 -4.56 19.00 31.90
C ASP A 131 -5.77 18.31 31.21
N ALA A 132 -5.76 18.27 29.88
CA ALA A 132 -6.83 17.74 29.04
C ALA A 132 -8.17 18.49 29.21
N LYS A 133 -8.11 19.77 29.59
CA LYS A 133 -9.23 20.71 29.63
C LYS A 133 -8.81 21.99 28.89
N LEU A 134 -9.80 22.82 28.57
CA LEU A 134 -9.53 24.15 28.03
C LEU A 134 -10.22 25.16 28.91
N THR A 135 -9.44 26.06 29.49
CA THR A 135 -9.97 27.27 30.11
C THR A 135 -10.55 28.19 29.03
N PRO A 136 -11.41 29.17 29.39
CA PRO A 136 -11.92 30.14 28.42
C PRO A 136 -10.82 30.90 27.67
N ALA A 137 -9.69 31.15 28.33
CA ALA A 137 -8.52 31.81 27.73
C ALA A 137 -7.85 30.92 26.68
N GLU A 138 -7.67 29.63 26.96
CA GLU A 138 -7.08 28.67 26.04
C GLU A 138 -8.02 28.37 24.87
N PHE A 139 -9.31 28.18 25.13
CA PHE A 139 -10.30 27.94 24.08
C PHE A 139 -10.36 29.09 23.07
N ALA A 140 -10.20 30.34 23.52
CA ALA A 140 -10.16 31.49 22.63
C ALA A 140 -9.02 31.43 21.58
N THR A 141 -7.94 30.70 21.85
CA THR A 141 -6.83 30.51 20.91
C THR A 141 -7.17 29.60 19.72
N THR A 142 -8.22 28.77 19.84
CA THR A 142 -8.69 27.86 18.79
C THR A 142 -9.52 28.56 17.70
N ALA A 143 -9.83 29.86 17.88
CA ALA A 143 -10.69 30.60 16.97
C ALA A 143 -10.14 30.59 15.53
N PRO A 144 -10.99 30.34 14.51
CA PRO A 144 -10.54 30.30 13.12
C PRO A 144 -10.00 31.68 12.72
N LYS A 145 -8.74 31.73 12.28
CA LYS A 145 -8.13 32.96 11.78
C LYS A 145 -8.90 33.43 10.56
N ARG A 146 -9.61 34.56 10.68
CA ARG A 146 -10.30 35.18 9.55
C ARG A 146 -9.27 35.59 8.50
N ALA A 147 -9.33 34.97 7.33
CA ALA A 147 -8.51 35.39 6.19
C ALA A 147 -8.91 36.82 5.79
N ALA A 148 -7.92 37.70 5.65
CA ALA A 148 -8.15 39.04 5.11
C ALA A 148 -8.69 38.90 3.69
N LYS A 149 -9.77 39.64 3.36
CA LYS A 149 -10.28 39.70 1.98
C LYS A 149 -9.14 40.13 1.06
N ALA A 150 -8.91 39.35 0.00
CA ALA A 150 -7.97 39.74 -1.04
C ALA A 150 -8.37 41.11 -1.58
N LYS A 151 -7.45 42.08 -1.53
CA LYS A 151 -7.68 43.39 -2.16
C LYS A 151 -7.84 43.14 -3.66
N CYS A 152 -8.94 43.61 -4.25
CA CYS A 152 -9.11 43.62 -5.69
C CYS A 152 -7.87 44.26 -6.32
N ARG A 153 -7.17 43.51 -7.17
CA ARG A 153 -6.18 44.09 -8.08
C ARG A 153 -6.97 44.58 -9.29
N CYS A 154 -7.22 45.88 -9.35
CA CYS A 154 -7.65 46.58 -10.55
C CYS A 154 -6.43 46.85 -11.43
#